data_AF-A0A645G578-F1
#
_entry.id   AF-A0A645G578-F1
#
_cell.length_a   1.000
_cell.length_b   1.000
_cell.length_c   1.000
_cell.angle_alpha   90.00
_cell.angle_beta   90.00
_cell.angle_gamma   90.00
#
_symmetry.space_group_name_H-M   'P 1'
#
loop_
_entity.id
_entity.type
_entity.pdbx_description
1 polymer ?
#
loop_
_entity_poly.entity_id
_entity_poly.type
_entity_poly.pdbx_seq_one_letter_code
_entity_poly.pdbx_strand_id
1 'polypeptide(L)' 'MPERLKGLGARNWLHATLEVKAPAKDGFGMNGSGMFIINPPWTLERKLHETLPRVTELLAQGDGAKYALESESV' A
#
# COMPACT_ATOMS: atom_id res chain seq x y z
N MET A 1 11.22 -5.33 1.59
CA MET A 1 10.59 -5.38 2.93
C MET A 1 9.38 -6.30 2.99
N PRO A 2 8.35 -6.22 2.12
CA PRO A 2 7.16 -7.10 2.20
C PRO A 2 7.51 -8.59 2.12
N GLU A 3 8.48 -8.98 1.31
CA GLU A 3 8.92 -10.40 1.19
C GLU A 3 9.40 -11.02 2.51
N ARG A 4 10.03 -10.24 3.41
CA ARG A 4 10.44 -10.75 4.73
C ARG A 4 9.23 -10.98 5.65
N LEU A 5 8.18 -10.17 5.50
CA LEU A 5 6.94 -10.30 6.26
C LEU A 5 6.08 -11.46 5.72
N LYS A 6 6.00 -11.62 4.39
CA LYS A 6 5.40 -12.80 3.73
C LYS A 6 6.09 -14.09 4.19
N GLY A 7 7.42 -14.05 4.36
CA GLY A 7 8.23 -15.15 4.89
C GLY A 7 7.95 -15.55 6.35
N LEU A 8 7.13 -14.81 7.10
CA LEU A 8 6.73 -15.18 8.47
C LEU A 8 5.70 -16.32 8.51
N GLY A 9 5.17 -16.75 7.36
CA GLY A 9 4.23 -17.88 7.27
C GLY A 9 2.79 -17.54 7.65
N ALA A 10 2.44 -16.26 7.79
CA ALA A 10 1.06 -15.82 7.91
C ALA A 10 0.33 -16.07 6.57
N ARG A 11 -0.83 -16.73 6.61
CA ARG A 11 -1.62 -17.06 5.41
C ARG A 11 -2.80 -16.11 5.15
N ASN A 12 -2.98 -15.13 6.03
CA ASN A 12 -4.04 -14.14 5.94
C ASN A 12 -3.43 -12.77 6.20
N TRP A 13 -3.13 -12.03 5.13
CA TRP A 13 -2.50 -10.74 5.21
C TRP A 13 -2.95 -9.80 4.09
N LEU A 14 -2.80 -8.50 4.34
CA LEU A 14 -3.04 -7.44 3.37
C LEU A 14 -1.91 -6.42 3.44
N HIS A 15 -1.37 -6.05 2.29
CA HIS A 15 -0.32 -5.06 2.13
C HIS A 15 -0.82 -3.93 1.24
N ALA A 16 -0.89 -2.72 1.81
CA ALA A 16 -1.32 -1.52 1.10
C ALA A 16 -0.20 -0.49 1.12
N THR A 17 0.10 0.11 -0.02
CA THR A 17 1.06 1.21 -0.14
C THR A 17 0.43 2.39 -0.87
N LEU A 18 0.88 3.59 -0.53
CA LEU A 18 0.52 4.82 -1.24
C LEU A 18 1.76 5.70 -1.38
N GLU A 19 2.06 6.07 -2.62
CA GLU A 19 3.05 7.06 -3.01
C GLU A 19 2.30 8.33 -3.45
N VAL A 20 2.67 9.48 -2.89
CA VAL A 20 2.06 10.79 -3.22
C VAL A 20 2.75 11.47 -4.40
N LYS A 21 3.96 11.05 -4.77
CA LYS A 21 4.72 11.55 -5.92
C LYS A 21 5.81 10.55 -6.31
N ALA A 22 6.35 10.70 -7.51
CA ALA A 22 7.51 9.93 -7.95
C ALA A 22 8.71 10.09 -6.99
N PRO A 23 9.53 9.05 -6.82
CA PRO A 23 10.77 9.15 -6.05
C PRO A 23 11.67 10.30 -6.55
N ALA A 24 12.23 11.07 -5.62
CA ALA A 24 13.16 12.12 -5.94
C ALA A 24 14.43 11.55 -6.61
N LYS A 25 15.00 12.25 -7.59
CA LYS A 25 16.18 11.80 -8.35
C LYS A 25 17.42 11.62 -7.48
N ASP A 26 17.52 12.39 -6.41
CA ASP A 26 18.58 12.33 -5.40
C ASP A 26 18.27 11.31 -4.29
N GLY A 27 17.10 10.67 -4.32
CA GLY A 27 16.68 9.63 -3.38
C GLY A 27 16.30 10.12 -1.99
N PHE A 28 16.26 11.44 -1.75
CA PHE A 28 15.97 11.99 -0.44
C PHE A 28 14.48 12.23 -0.19
N GLY A 29 14.06 12.03 1.06
CA GLY A 29 12.69 12.27 1.53
C GLY A 29 11.76 11.06 1.43
N MET A 30 10.59 11.18 2.07
CA MET A 30 9.55 10.16 2.07
C MET A 30 8.48 10.51 1.04
N ASN A 31 8.38 9.73 -0.03
CA ASN A 31 7.41 9.94 -1.12
C ASN A 31 6.16 9.08 -0.98
N GLY A 32 6.11 8.24 0.05
CA GLY A 32 5.01 7.32 0.30
C GLY A 32 5.16 6.57 1.61
N SER A 33 4.14 5.80 1.95
CA SER A 33 4.12 4.94 3.12
C SER A 33 3.36 3.65 2.80
N GLY A 34 3.42 2.68 3.69
CA GLY A 34 2.70 1.43 3.53
C GLY A 34 2.38 0.77 4.86
N MET A 35 1.38 -0.10 4.84
CA MET A 35 0.91 -0.90 5.96
C MET A 35 0.88 -2.37 5.55
N PHE A 36 1.40 -3.24 6.41
CA PHE A 36 1.26 -4.68 6.29
C PHE A 36 0.41 -5.17 7.47
N ILE A 37 -0.75 -5.75 7.18
CA ILE A 37 -1.78 -6.08 8.15
C ILE A 37 -1.96 -7.59 8.16
N ILE A 38 -1.71 -8.21 9.31
CA ILE A 38 -1.96 -9.64 9.53
C ILE A 38 -3.37 -9.80 10.08
N ASN A 39 -4.10 -10.80 9.58
CA ASN A 39 -5.50 -11.05 9.90
C ASN A 39 -6.40 -9.81 9.71
N PRO A 40 -6.40 -9.20 8.51
CA PRO A 40 -7.25 -8.05 8.24
C PRO A 40 -8.74 -8.42 8.40
N PRO A 41 -9.59 -7.48 8.85
CA PRO A 41 -11.03 -7.66 8.76
C PRO A 41 -11.46 -7.88 7.30
N TRP A 42 -12.37 -8.82 7.04
CA TRP A 42 -12.79 -9.22 5.69
C TRP A 42 -13.34 -8.09 4.80
N THR A 43 -13.83 -7.00 5.40
CA THR A 43 -14.32 -5.82 4.65
C THR A 43 -13.21 -4.86 4.24
N LEU A 44 -12.02 -4.96 4.82
CA LEU A 44 -10.97 -3.97 4.68
C LEU A 44 -10.41 -3.93 3.26
N GLU A 45 -10.16 -5.10 2.66
CA GLU A 45 -9.66 -5.20 1.29
C GLU A 45 -10.59 -4.52 0.28
N ARG A 46 -11.88 -4.84 0.34
CA ARG A 46 -12.90 -4.20 -0.50
C ARG A 46 -12.91 -2.68 -0.29
N LYS A 47 -12.91 -2.21 0.96
CA LYS A 47 -12.86 -0.78 1.28
C LYS A 47 -11.63 -0.12 0.68
N LEU A 48 -10.47 -0.76 0.72
CA LEU A 48 -9.24 -0.21 0.16
C LEU A 48 -9.27 -0.20 -1.37
N HIS A 49 -9.82 -1.22 -2.03
CA HIS A 49 -10.07 -1.18 -3.47
C HIS A 49 -10.97 -0.01 -3.89
N GLU A 50 -12.02 0.28 -3.11
CA GLU A 50 -12.95 1.37 -3.39
C GLU A 50 -12.36 2.77 -3.10
N THR A 51 -11.49 2.88 -2.09
CA THR A 51 -11.05 4.19 -1.57
C THR A 51 -9.66 4.60 -2.04
N LEU A 52 -8.71 3.67 -2.20
CA LEU A 52 -7.33 3.98 -2.59
C LEU A 52 -7.22 4.79 -3.88
N PRO A 53 -7.98 4.50 -4.97
CA PRO A 53 -7.92 5.33 -6.18
C PRO A 53 -8.20 6.81 -5.88
N ARG A 54 -9.28 7.08 -5.14
CA ARG A 54 -9.69 8.44 -4.82
C ARG A 54 -8.73 9.12 -3.85
N VAL A 55 -8.22 8.38 -2.86
CA VAL A 55 -7.23 8.90 -1.91
C VAL A 55 -5.91 9.24 -2.63
N THR A 56 -5.46 8.41 -3.56
CA THR A 56 -4.25 8.69 -4.37
C THR A 56 -4.41 9.94 -5.22
N GLU A 57 -5.56 10.13 -5.89
CA GLU A 57 -5.85 11.35 -6.64
C GLU A 57 -5.81 12.60 -5.74
N LEU A 58 -6.47 12.54 -4.57
CA LEU A 58 -6.60 13.67 -3.66
C LEU A 58 -5.27 14.05 -3.00
N LEU A 59 -4.39 13.07 -2.76
CA LEU A 59 -3.11 13.28 -2.08
C LEU A 59 -1.93 13.44 -3.04
N ALA A 60 -2.16 13.43 -4.35
CA ALA A 60 -1.09 13.57 -5.35
C ALA A 60 -0.36 14.92 -5.22
N GLN A 61 0.96 14.86 -5.16
CA GLN A 61 1.89 16.00 -5.09
C GLN A 61 2.71 16.09 -6.39
N GLY A 62 2.02 16.05 -7.52
CA GLY A 62 2.59 16.00 -8.86
C GLY A 62 2.55 14.59 -9.46
N ASP A 63 3.42 14.36 -10.44
CA ASP A 63 3.40 13.13 -11.23
C ASP A 63 3.90 11.92 -10.44
N GLY A 64 3.37 10.74 -10.79
CA GLY A 64 3.81 9.46 -10.24
C GLY A 64 3.20 9.05 -8.91
N ALA A 65 2.17 9.77 -8.44
CA ALA A 65 1.34 9.29 -7.34
C ALA A 65 0.66 7.96 -7.74
N LYS A 66 0.74 6.96 -6.87
CA LYS A 66 0.21 5.61 -7.13
C LYS A 66 -0.04 4.87 -5.82
N TYR A 67 -0.85 3.83 -5.89
CA TYR A 67 -1.05 2.89 -4.78
C TYR A 67 -0.77 1.46 -5.26
N ALA A 68 -0.49 0.58 -4.31
CA ALA A 68 -0.54 -0.86 -4.52
C ALA A 68 -1.36 -1.51 -3.41
N LEU A 69 -2.11 -2.54 -3.77
CA LEU A 69 -2.86 -3.37 -2.84
C LEU A 69 -2.62 -4.83 -3.20
N GLU A 70 -2.04 -5.57 -2.26
CA GLU A 70 -1.78 -7.00 -2.37
C GLU A 70 -2.40 -7.69 -1.16
N SER A 71 -2.89 -8.90 -1.33
CA SER A 71 -3.49 -9.70 -0.27
C SER A 71 -3.24 -11.18 -0.49
N GLU A 72 -3.28 -11.95 0.59
CA GLU A 72 -3.38 -13.40 0.57
C GLU A 72 -4.43 -13.78 1.62
N SER A 73 -5.42 -14.57 1.21
CA SER A 73 -6.47 -15.11 2.07
C SER A 73 -6.59 -16.61 1.83
N VAL A 74 -6.86 -17.37 2.91
CA VAL A 74 -7.07 -18.83 2.87
C VAL A 74 -8.50 -19.16 2.49
#